data_AF-A0A7C5JM35-F1
#
_entry.id   AF-A0A7C5JM35-F1
#
_cell.length_a   1.000
_cell.length_b   1.000
_cell.length_c   1.000
_cell.angle_alpha   90.00
_cell.angle_beta   90.00
_cell.angle_gamma   90.00
#
_symmetry.space_group_name_H-M   'P 1'
#
loop_
_entity.id
_entity.type
_entity.pdbx_description
1 polymer ?
#
loop_
_entity_poly.entity_id
_entity_poly.type
_entity_poly.pdbx_seq_one_letter_code
_entity_poly.pdbx_strand_id
1 'polypeptide(L)'
;MNIKDTKIKKGDLLVSQPFMVDGNFRRSVVLLVEYNEEGALGFILNRPIDFSVDELMPDFPDFNAQGYFGGPVATNTIHFVHKVGELLENSVEVYDGIYWGGDFEKLKFLIENQIVTKNDVRFFVGYSGWSPGQLEDELIHGSWIVAEADRNYVFKIDEKELWKKVLENKGQNYEVIAQIPENFFLN
;
A
#
# COMPACT_ATOMS: atom_id res chain seq x y z
N MET A 1 -11.13 24.22 1.67
CA MET A 1 -9.82 23.60 1.92
C MET A 1 -9.04 23.70 0.62
N ASN A 2 -7.95 24.48 0.57
CA ASN A 2 -7.19 24.66 -0.66
C ASN A 2 -6.35 23.39 -0.91
N ILE A 3 -6.74 22.61 -1.91
CA ILE A 3 -6.01 21.39 -2.35
C ILE A 3 -4.58 21.74 -2.83
N LYS A 4 -4.32 23.02 -3.13
CA LYS A 4 -3.05 23.55 -3.65
C LYS A 4 -1.81 23.42 -2.75
N ASP A 5 -1.95 23.14 -1.46
CA ASP A 5 -0.79 23.08 -0.53
C ASP A 5 -0.39 21.66 -0.10
N THR A 6 -1.08 20.61 -0.58
CA THR A 6 -0.71 19.23 -0.21
C THR A 6 0.41 18.75 -1.11
N LYS A 7 1.65 18.84 -0.63
CA LYS A 7 2.83 18.40 -1.36
C LYS A 7 2.95 16.88 -1.28
N ILE A 8 2.49 16.19 -2.32
CA ILE A 8 2.56 14.72 -2.44
C ILE A 8 4.02 14.32 -2.67
N LYS A 9 4.42 13.21 -2.07
CA LYS A 9 5.73 12.61 -2.28
C LYS A 9 5.66 11.08 -2.18
N LYS A 10 6.71 10.44 -2.68
CA LYS A 10 7.01 9.04 -2.34
C LYS A 10 6.98 8.87 -0.81
N GLY A 11 6.33 7.81 -0.35
CA GLY A 11 6.13 7.52 1.07
C GLY A 11 4.82 8.04 1.65
N ASP A 12 4.05 8.84 0.93
CA ASP A 12 2.72 9.22 1.40
C ASP A 12 1.71 8.09 1.20
N LEU A 13 0.63 8.14 1.99
CA LEU A 13 -0.54 7.29 1.82
C LEU A 13 -1.65 8.03 1.08
N LEU A 14 -2.26 7.37 0.11
CA LEU A 14 -3.51 7.78 -0.51
C LEU A 14 -4.65 6.99 0.11
N VAL A 15 -5.53 7.69 0.83
CA VAL A 15 -6.69 7.09 1.46
C VAL A 15 -7.91 7.40 0.59
N SER A 16 -8.60 6.36 0.13
CA SER A 16 -9.79 6.53 -0.70
C SER A 16 -10.87 7.27 0.07
N GLN A 17 -11.60 8.19 -0.55
CA GLN A 17 -12.81 8.72 0.07
C GLN A 17 -13.90 7.65 0.21
N PRO A 18 -14.85 7.79 1.17
CA PRO A 18 -15.90 6.80 1.40
C PRO A 18 -16.76 6.49 0.17
N PHE A 19 -16.91 7.48 -0.72
CA PHE A 19 -17.74 7.40 -1.92
C PHE A 19 -16.94 7.05 -3.17
N MET A 20 -15.73 6.49 -3.03
CA MET A 20 -14.91 6.02 -4.15
C MET A 20 -15.72 5.07 -5.05
N VAL A 21 -15.91 5.48 -6.30
CA VAL A 21 -16.73 4.76 -7.28
C VAL A 21 -16.00 3.54 -7.82
N ASP A 22 -14.68 3.65 -8.00
CA ASP A 22 -13.86 2.53 -8.46
C ASP A 22 -13.86 1.41 -7.40
N GLY A 23 -14.42 0.26 -7.78
CA GLY A 23 -14.52 -0.92 -6.94
C GLY A 23 -13.17 -1.48 -6.51
N ASN A 24 -12.09 -1.22 -7.25
CA ASN A 24 -10.74 -1.64 -6.87
C ASN A 24 -10.20 -0.84 -5.68
N PHE A 25 -10.64 0.41 -5.53
CA PHE A 25 -10.10 1.36 -4.56
C PHE A 25 -11.09 1.75 -3.46
N ARG A 26 -12.26 1.13 -3.40
CA ARG A 26 -13.19 1.37 -2.30
C ARG A 26 -12.56 0.98 -0.96
N ARG A 27 -12.56 1.92 -0.01
CA ARG A 27 -11.96 1.76 1.33
C ARG A 27 -10.48 1.36 1.29
N SER A 28 -9.76 1.74 0.23
CA SER A 28 -8.35 1.39 0.10
C SER A 28 -7.45 2.41 0.79
N VAL A 29 -6.31 1.92 1.26
CA VAL A 29 -5.16 2.72 1.66
C VAL A 29 -4.01 2.31 0.75
N VAL A 30 -3.55 3.22 -0.11
CA VAL A 30 -2.47 2.97 -1.04
C VAL A 30 -1.18 3.63 -0.55
N LEU A 31 -0.10 2.86 -0.45
CA LEU A 31 1.24 3.40 -0.21
C LEU A 31 1.88 3.81 -1.52
N LEU A 32 2.24 5.08 -1.68
CA LEU A 32 3.03 5.54 -2.82
C LEU A 32 4.50 5.15 -2.63
N VAL A 33 4.99 4.29 -3.52
CA VAL A 33 6.40 3.87 -3.55
C VAL A 33 7.22 4.61 -4.61
N GLU A 34 6.55 5.24 -5.56
CA GLU A 34 7.16 6.11 -6.55
C GLU A 34 6.21 7.27 -6.88
N TYR A 35 6.78 8.46 -7.06
CA TYR A 35 6.07 9.65 -7.52
C TYR A 35 7.07 10.61 -8.17
N ASN A 36 6.92 10.82 -9.47
CA ASN A 36 7.80 11.65 -10.30
C ASN A 36 7.01 12.24 -11.50
N GLU A 37 7.69 12.95 -12.40
CA GLU A 37 7.06 13.57 -13.59
C GLU A 37 6.51 12.55 -14.60
N GLU A 38 6.97 11.31 -14.56
CA GLU A 38 6.49 10.21 -15.42
C GLU A 38 5.26 9.50 -14.84
N GLY A 39 4.89 9.79 -13.58
CA GLY A 39 3.69 9.26 -12.94
C GLY A 39 3.89 8.86 -11.48
N ALA A 40 2.99 7.99 -11.01
CA ALA A 40 3.03 7.47 -9.65
C ALA A 40 2.80 5.96 -9.62
N LEU A 41 3.40 5.29 -8.63
CA LEU A 41 3.20 3.88 -8.37
C LEU A 41 2.97 3.65 -6.88
N GLY A 42 2.00 2.80 -6.55
CA GLY A 42 1.73 2.42 -5.19
C GLY A 42 1.08 1.05 -5.02
N PHE A 43 0.94 0.63 -3.77
CA PHE A 43 0.34 -0.65 -3.39
C PHE A 43 -0.81 -0.46 -2.42
N ILE A 44 -1.98 -1.05 -2.71
CA ILE A 44 -3.07 -1.13 -1.74
C ILE A 44 -2.62 -2.00 -0.56
N LEU A 45 -2.56 -1.40 0.62
CA LEU A 45 -2.06 -2.04 1.85
C LEU A 45 -3.09 -2.96 2.51
N ASN A 46 -4.38 -2.69 2.33
CA ASN A 46 -5.44 -3.29 3.14
C ASN A 46 -6.41 -4.20 2.38
N ARG A 47 -5.90 -4.90 1.37
CA ARG A 47 -6.71 -5.83 0.58
C ARG A 47 -6.03 -7.20 0.52
N PRO A 48 -6.16 -8.05 1.56
CA PRO A 48 -5.65 -9.40 1.51
C PRO A 48 -6.37 -10.20 0.42
N ILE A 49 -5.70 -11.21 -0.12
CA ILE A 49 -6.28 -12.17 -1.06
C ILE A 49 -6.29 -13.57 -0.46
N ASP A 50 -7.08 -14.50 -0.98
CA ASP A 50 -7.22 -15.84 -0.37
C ASP A 50 -6.00 -16.77 -0.58
N PHE A 51 -4.90 -16.24 -1.10
CA PHE A 51 -3.69 -16.99 -1.44
C PHE A 51 -2.48 -16.49 -0.62
N SER A 52 -1.71 -17.44 -0.11
CA SER A 52 -0.39 -17.20 0.47
C SER A 52 0.66 -16.92 -0.61
N VAL A 53 1.80 -16.31 -0.24
CA VAL A 53 2.89 -16.03 -1.18
C VAL A 53 3.42 -17.30 -1.85
N ASP A 54 3.42 -18.42 -1.13
CA ASP A 54 3.92 -19.71 -1.57
C ASP A 54 3.00 -20.35 -2.62
N GLU A 55 1.69 -20.09 -2.53
CA GLU A 55 0.71 -20.49 -3.55
C GLU A 55 0.78 -19.60 -4.79
N LEU A 56 1.14 -18.33 -4.63
CA LEU A 56 1.34 -17.39 -5.73
C LEU A 56 2.66 -17.65 -6.48
N MET A 57 3.64 -18.26 -5.81
CA MET A 57 5.00 -18.47 -6.30
C MET A 57 5.49 -19.89 -6.00
N PRO A 58 5.40 -20.82 -6.96
CA PRO A 58 5.78 -22.22 -6.74
C PRO A 58 7.23 -22.44 -6.29
N ASP A 59 8.16 -21.52 -6.64
CA ASP A 59 9.58 -21.58 -6.27
C ASP A 59 9.92 -20.76 -5.01
N PHE A 60 8.91 -20.41 -4.21
CA PHE A 60 9.09 -19.66 -2.96
C PHE A 60 9.18 -20.62 -1.77
N PRO A 61 10.07 -20.37 -0.80
CA PRO A 61 10.18 -21.21 0.40
C PRO A 61 8.89 -21.15 1.21
N ASP A 62 8.52 -22.24 1.89
CA ASP A 62 7.33 -22.31 2.76
C ASP A 62 7.39 -21.27 3.88
N PHE A 63 6.78 -20.13 3.62
CA PHE A 63 6.77 -18.94 4.46
C PHE A 63 5.38 -18.66 5.02
N ASN A 64 4.34 -19.12 4.32
CA ASN A 64 2.93 -19.01 4.66
C ASN A 64 2.53 -17.57 5.03
N ALA A 65 3.04 -16.62 4.23
CA ALA A 65 2.73 -15.21 4.38
C ALA A 65 1.53 -14.84 3.52
N GLN A 66 0.64 -14.03 4.11
CA GLN A 66 -0.55 -13.50 3.46
C GLN A 66 -0.18 -12.65 2.23
N GLY A 67 -0.72 -12.99 1.06
CA GLY A 67 -0.66 -12.13 -0.13
C GLY A 67 -1.66 -10.98 -0.05
N TYR A 68 -1.35 -9.87 -0.71
CA TYR A 68 -2.22 -8.70 -0.83
C TYR A 68 -2.43 -8.33 -2.29
N PHE A 69 -3.59 -7.78 -2.63
CA PHE A 69 -3.82 -7.17 -3.94
C PHE A 69 -3.24 -5.76 -3.92
N GLY A 70 -2.15 -5.53 -4.67
CA GLY A 70 -1.48 -4.22 -4.75
C GLY A 70 -2.15 -3.24 -5.70
N GLY A 71 -2.87 -3.74 -6.70
CA GLY A 71 -3.65 -2.94 -7.63
C GLY A 71 -3.94 -3.65 -8.96
N PRO A 72 -4.71 -3.01 -9.85
CA PRO A 72 -5.22 -3.64 -11.07
C PRO A 72 -4.18 -3.74 -12.21
N VAL A 73 -3.02 -3.12 -12.06
CA VAL A 73 -1.98 -3.12 -13.10
C VAL A 73 -1.01 -4.27 -12.87
N ALA A 74 -0.64 -4.97 -13.95
CA ALA A 74 0.31 -6.07 -13.93
C ALA A 74 0.00 -7.14 -12.86
N THR A 75 -1.25 -7.60 -12.77
CA THR A 75 -1.70 -8.60 -11.77
C THR A 75 -1.05 -9.98 -11.93
N ASN A 76 -0.14 -10.15 -12.89
CA ASN A 76 0.71 -11.31 -13.09
C ASN A 76 2.13 -11.14 -12.49
N THR A 77 2.42 -9.99 -11.86
CA THR A 77 3.69 -9.73 -11.18
C THR A 77 3.50 -9.67 -9.67
N ILE A 78 4.58 -9.98 -8.95
CA ILE A 78 4.62 -9.94 -7.50
C ILE A 78 5.67 -8.92 -7.08
N HIS A 79 5.25 -8.05 -6.18
CA HIS A 79 6.08 -7.03 -5.56
C HIS A 79 6.13 -7.26 -4.07
N PHE A 80 7.15 -6.72 -3.40
CA PHE A 80 7.26 -6.82 -1.97
C PHE A 80 7.77 -5.52 -1.36
N VAL A 81 7.26 -5.22 -0.17
CA VAL A 81 7.69 -4.12 0.70
C VAL A 81 8.22 -4.74 1.98
N HIS A 82 9.35 -4.25 2.48
CA HIS A 82 10.04 -4.86 3.62
C HIS A 82 10.78 -3.82 4.46
N LYS A 83 11.24 -4.23 5.65
CA LYS A 83 12.03 -3.38 6.56
C LYS A 83 13.51 -3.74 6.65
N VAL A 84 13.96 -4.67 5.82
CA VAL A 84 15.33 -5.24 5.85
C VAL A 84 16.20 -4.71 4.70
N GLY A 85 16.06 -3.43 4.35
CA GLY A 85 16.82 -2.77 3.28
C GLY A 85 18.33 -2.91 3.40
N GLU A 86 18.87 -2.94 4.62
CA GLU A 86 20.31 -3.13 4.84
C GLU A 86 20.82 -4.53 4.45
N LEU A 87 19.94 -5.52 4.41
CA LEU A 87 20.27 -6.91 4.05
C LEU A 87 20.01 -7.20 2.57
N LEU A 88 19.16 -6.41 1.92
CA LEU A 88 18.74 -6.60 0.53
C LEU A 88 19.33 -5.52 -0.38
N GLU A 89 20.20 -5.96 -1.28
CA GLU A 89 20.77 -5.08 -2.29
C GLU A 89 19.69 -4.67 -3.31
N ASN A 90 19.84 -3.50 -3.92
CA ASN A 90 18.90 -2.90 -4.87
C ASN A 90 17.52 -2.54 -4.30
N SER A 91 17.34 -2.59 -2.99
CA SER A 91 16.13 -2.09 -2.33
C SER A 91 16.05 -0.57 -2.39
N VAL A 92 14.89 -0.03 -2.75
CA VAL A 92 14.63 1.41 -2.79
C VAL A 92 13.94 1.82 -1.50
N GLU A 93 14.55 2.73 -0.74
CA GLU A 93 13.90 3.28 0.44
C GLU A 93 12.71 4.14 0.03
N VAL A 94 11.54 3.83 0.59
CA VAL A 94 10.29 4.55 0.36
C VAL A 94 10.09 5.61 1.44
N TYR A 95 10.08 5.20 2.71
CA TYR A 95 9.97 6.09 3.88
C TYR A 95 10.32 5.36 5.19
N ASP A 96 10.92 6.04 6.18
CA ASP A 96 11.09 5.57 7.57
C ASP A 96 11.56 4.09 7.72
N GLY A 97 12.58 3.68 6.93
CA GLY A 97 13.10 2.32 6.94
C GLY A 97 12.17 1.26 6.30
N ILE A 98 11.16 1.70 5.55
CA ILE A 98 10.36 0.88 4.63
C ILE A 98 10.98 0.94 3.25
N TYR A 99 11.22 -0.23 2.67
CA TYR A 99 11.87 -0.40 1.39
C TYR A 99 10.96 -1.16 0.43
N TRP A 100 11.07 -0.86 -0.85
CA TRP A 100 10.40 -1.54 -1.94
C TRP A 100 11.43 -2.22 -2.85
N GLY A 101 11.13 -3.46 -3.24
CA GLY A 101 11.97 -4.24 -4.15
C GLY A 101 13.31 -4.64 -3.53
N GLY A 102 14.24 -5.05 -4.39
CA GLY A 102 15.54 -5.61 -4.00
C GLY A 102 15.77 -6.97 -4.62
N ASP A 103 16.88 -7.60 -4.26
CA ASP A 103 17.25 -8.93 -4.74
C ASP A 103 16.31 -10.01 -4.19
N PHE A 104 15.47 -10.54 -5.08
CA PHE A 104 14.47 -11.53 -4.73
C PHE A 104 15.06 -12.88 -4.29
N GLU A 105 16.17 -13.31 -4.90
CA GLU A 105 16.82 -14.57 -4.54
C GLU A 105 17.50 -14.46 -3.18
N LYS A 106 18.09 -13.29 -2.87
CA LYS A 106 18.60 -13.00 -1.54
C LYS A 106 17.49 -12.97 -0.49
N LEU A 107 16.31 -12.42 -0.83
CA LEU A 107 15.15 -12.44 0.08
C LEU A 107 14.74 -13.88 0.43
N LYS A 108 14.63 -14.76 -0.58
CA LYS A 108 14.35 -16.19 -0.35
C LYS A 108 15.37 -16.82 0.59
N PHE A 109 16.66 -16.61 0.32
CA PHE A 109 17.74 -17.13 1.17
C PHE A 109 17.61 -16.65 2.63
N LEU A 110 17.28 -15.37 2.85
CA LEU A 110 17.09 -14.82 4.19
C LEU A 110 15.86 -15.42 4.90
N ILE A 111 14.80 -15.72 4.16
CA ILE A 111 13.59 -16.37 4.68
C ILE A 111 13.87 -17.82 5.06
N GLU A 112 14.55 -18.59 4.20
CA GLU A 112 14.92 -19.99 4.46
C GLU A 112 15.81 -20.12 5.71
N ASN A 113 16.69 -19.15 5.93
CA ASN A 113 17.55 -19.09 7.10
C ASN A 113 16.88 -18.45 8.33
N GLN A 114 15.58 -18.17 8.26
CA GLN A 114 14.78 -17.58 9.35
C GLN A 114 15.28 -16.22 9.87
N ILE A 115 16.04 -15.50 9.03
CA ILE A 115 16.52 -14.15 9.33
C ILE A 115 15.39 -13.13 9.09
N VAL A 116 14.59 -13.38 8.05
CA VAL A 116 13.40 -12.58 7.70
C VAL A 116 12.16 -13.37 8.07
N THR A 117 11.26 -12.72 8.81
CA THR A 117 9.97 -13.27 9.23
C THR A 117 8.82 -12.60 8.49
N LYS A 118 7.64 -13.20 8.53
CA LYS A 118 6.42 -12.68 7.89
C LYS A 118 5.99 -11.28 8.37
N ASN A 119 6.54 -10.81 9.49
CA ASN A 119 6.27 -9.47 10.02
C ASN A 119 7.25 -8.41 9.48
N ASP A 120 8.19 -8.82 8.62
CA ASP A 120 9.27 -7.97 8.12
C ASP A 120 9.09 -7.66 6.63
N VAL A 121 8.24 -8.42 5.94
CA VAL A 121 7.96 -8.32 4.50
C VAL A 121 6.48 -8.54 4.23
N ARG A 122 5.93 -7.80 3.26
CA ARG A 122 4.57 -7.95 2.74
C ARG A 122 4.62 -8.08 1.23
N PHE A 123 3.86 -9.02 0.67
CA PHE A 123 3.82 -9.31 -0.76
C PHE A 123 2.53 -8.79 -1.38
N PHE A 124 2.66 -8.28 -2.60
CA PHE A 124 1.58 -7.66 -3.37
C PHE A 124 1.51 -8.24 -4.77
N VAL A 125 0.31 -8.59 -5.21
CA VAL A 125 0.00 -8.95 -6.59
C VAL A 125 -0.40 -7.70 -7.35
N GLY A 126 0.31 -7.41 -8.43
CA GLY A 126 0.14 -6.18 -9.20
C GLY A 126 0.40 -4.90 -8.39
N TYR A 127 0.11 -3.77 -9.02
CA TYR A 127 0.28 -2.45 -8.42
C TYR A 127 -0.80 -1.48 -8.91
N SER A 128 -0.88 -0.35 -8.21
CA SER A 128 -1.70 0.80 -8.57
C SER A 128 -0.80 1.83 -9.25
N GLY A 129 -1.08 2.14 -10.51
CA GLY A 129 -0.28 3.06 -11.31
C GLY A 129 -1.10 4.24 -11.78
N TRP A 130 -0.48 5.41 -11.77
CA TRP A 130 -1.04 6.65 -12.30
C TRP A 130 -0.15 7.17 -13.42
N SER A 131 -0.77 7.55 -14.53
CA SER A 131 -0.10 8.27 -15.61
C SER A 131 0.27 9.70 -15.16
N PRO A 132 1.20 10.38 -15.87
CA PRO A 132 1.56 11.77 -15.55
C PRO A 132 0.33 12.68 -15.38
N GLY A 133 0.24 13.38 -14.25
CA GLY A 133 -0.87 14.32 -13.96
C GLY A 133 -2.18 13.67 -13.49
N GLN A 134 -2.33 12.35 -13.62
CA GLN A 134 -3.58 11.66 -13.29
C GLN A 134 -3.87 11.69 -11.78
N LEU A 135 -2.86 11.48 -10.95
CA LEU A 135 -3.03 11.47 -9.50
C LEU A 135 -3.44 12.86 -8.98
N GLU A 136 -2.84 13.91 -9.55
CA GLU A 136 -3.14 15.30 -9.25
C GLU A 136 -4.59 15.65 -9.61
N ASP A 137 -5.04 15.23 -10.79
CA ASP A 137 -6.43 15.40 -11.21
C ASP A 137 -7.39 14.67 -10.27
N GLU A 138 -7.09 13.42 -9.91
CA GLU A 138 -7.90 12.63 -8.96
C GLU A 138 -7.95 13.29 -7.56
N LEU A 139 -6.87 13.93 -7.13
CA LEU A 139 -6.83 14.69 -5.87
C LEU A 139 -7.65 15.98 -5.95
N ILE A 140 -7.62 16.69 -7.08
CA ILE A 140 -8.45 17.87 -7.33
C ILE A 140 -9.93 17.49 -7.30
N HIS A 141 -10.28 16.34 -7.87
CA HIS A 141 -11.64 15.79 -7.85
C HIS A 141 -12.04 15.20 -6.50
N GLY A 142 -11.12 15.13 -5.54
CA GLY A 142 -11.39 14.64 -4.19
C GLY A 142 -11.56 13.12 -4.12
N SER A 143 -11.00 12.34 -5.05
CA SER A 143 -11.01 10.87 -4.97
C SER A 143 -10.16 10.36 -3.81
N TRP A 144 -9.07 11.07 -3.51
CA TRP A 144 -8.06 10.69 -2.53
C TRP A 144 -7.87 11.72 -1.41
N ILE A 145 -7.47 11.22 -0.25
CA ILE A 145 -7.00 12.00 0.88
C ILE A 145 -5.55 11.60 1.12
N VAL A 146 -4.62 12.55 1.00
CA VAL A 146 -3.21 12.30 1.28
C VAL A 146 -2.97 12.29 2.78
N ALA A 147 -2.32 11.26 3.30
CA ALA A 147 -1.92 11.14 4.69
C ALA A 147 -0.44 10.77 4.80
N GLU A 148 0.20 11.15 5.90
CA GLU A 148 1.57 10.72 6.19
C GLU A 148 1.58 9.23 6.55
N ALA A 149 2.54 8.50 6.01
CA ALA A 149 2.70 7.09 6.36
C ALA A 149 3.44 6.94 7.69
N ASP A 150 2.98 5.97 8.49
CA ASP A 150 3.65 5.48 9.69
C ASP A 150 4.09 4.03 9.44
N ARG A 151 5.28 3.66 9.91
CA ARG A 151 5.82 2.30 9.75
C ARG A 151 4.89 1.21 10.29
N ASN A 152 4.09 1.53 11.31
CA ASN A 152 3.16 0.59 11.92
C ASN A 152 1.95 0.28 11.02
N TYR A 153 1.59 1.17 10.07
CA TYR A 153 0.47 0.96 9.16
C TYR A 153 0.67 -0.22 8.21
N VAL A 154 1.90 -0.45 7.76
CA VAL A 154 2.20 -1.52 6.80
C VAL A 154 2.25 -2.90 7.46
N PHE A 155 2.61 -3.01 8.74
CA PHE A 155 2.89 -4.32 9.35
C PHE A 155 2.11 -4.65 10.63
N LYS A 156 1.58 -3.65 11.35
CA LYS A 156 0.99 -3.87 12.69
C LYS A 156 -0.51 -3.64 12.78
N ILE A 157 -1.09 -2.97 11.78
CA ILE A 157 -2.51 -2.63 11.78
C ILE A 157 -3.28 -3.65 10.95
N ASP A 158 -4.39 -4.13 11.51
CA ASP A 158 -5.37 -4.96 10.82
C ASP A 158 -5.89 -4.23 9.58
N GLU A 159 -5.93 -4.93 8.45
CA GLU A 159 -6.36 -4.41 7.16
C GLU A 159 -7.73 -3.72 7.21
N LYS A 160 -8.70 -4.25 7.97
CA LYS A 160 -10.06 -3.68 8.03
C LYS A 160 -10.07 -2.35 8.78
N GLU A 161 -9.22 -2.23 9.78
CA GLU A 161 -9.10 -1.02 10.60
C GLU A 161 -8.15 0.01 9.99
N LEU A 162 -7.30 -0.37 9.03
CA LEU A 162 -6.25 0.51 8.52
C LEU A 162 -6.82 1.80 7.93
N TRP A 163 -7.83 1.71 7.07
CA TRP A 163 -8.46 2.88 6.44
C TRP A 163 -8.98 3.87 7.49
N LYS A 164 -9.67 3.34 8.52
CA LYS A 164 -10.24 4.15 9.59
C LYS A 164 -9.15 4.80 10.43
N LYS A 165 -8.15 4.03 10.86
CA LYS A 165 -7.03 4.51 11.68
C LYS A 165 -6.20 5.58 10.99
N VAL A 166 -5.94 5.45 9.69
CA VAL A 166 -5.18 6.47 8.95
C VAL A 166 -5.96 7.79 8.90
N LEU A 167 -7.30 7.74 8.71
CA LEU A 167 -8.14 8.95 8.74
C LEU A 167 -8.24 9.58 10.13
N GLU A 168 -8.37 8.76 11.18
CA GLU A 168 -8.36 9.23 12.57
C GLU A 168 -7.04 9.91 12.91
N ASN A 169 -5.91 9.29 12.57
CA ASN A 169 -4.58 9.82 12.86
C ASN A 169 -4.22 11.05 12.02
N LYS A 170 -4.79 11.19 10.81
CA LYS A 170 -4.68 12.43 10.04
C LYS A 170 -5.30 13.63 10.79
N GLY A 171 -6.26 13.37 11.68
CA GLY A 171 -6.96 14.38 12.47
C GLY A 171 -7.82 15.31 11.62
N GLN A 172 -8.19 16.47 12.19
CA GLN A 172 -9.05 17.48 11.55
C GLN A 172 -10.49 16.98 11.30
N ASN A 173 -11.12 17.42 10.20
CA ASN A 173 -12.49 17.05 9.83
C ASN A 173 -12.61 15.60 9.30
N TYR A 174 -11.52 14.83 9.24
CA TYR A 174 -11.50 13.47 8.70
C TYR A 174 -11.98 12.41 9.71
N GLU A 175 -12.08 12.74 11.00
CA GLU A 175 -12.65 11.85 12.02
C GLU A 175 -14.12 11.52 11.72
N VAL A 176 -14.89 12.49 11.22
CA VAL A 176 -16.29 12.27 10.80
C VAL A 176 -16.35 11.32 9.60
N ILE A 177 -15.39 11.42 8.69
CA ILE A 177 -15.28 10.57 7.50
C ILE A 177 -14.95 9.14 7.92
N ALA A 178 -14.06 8.96 8.89
CA ALA A 178 -13.65 7.66 9.44
C ALA A 178 -14.85 6.86 10.02
N GLN A 179 -15.88 7.56 10.50
CA GLN A 179 -17.08 6.96 11.09
C GLN A 179 -18.18 6.60 10.08
N ILE A 180 -18.07 7.02 8.81
CA ILE A 180 -19.07 6.71 7.79
C ILE A 180 -19.11 5.18 7.60
N PRO A 181 -20.28 4.52 7.71
CA PRO A 181 -20.39 3.09 7.50
C PRO A 181 -20.27 2.75 6.02
N GLU A 182 -19.83 1.53 5.71
CA GLU A 182 -19.65 1.08 4.33
C GLU A 182 -20.98 0.95 3.57
N ASN A 183 -22.05 0.57 4.28
CA ASN A 183 -23.36 0.25 3.71
C ASN A 183 -24.39 1.38 3.87
N PHE A 184 -24.05 2.62 3.50
CA PHE A 184 -25.04 3.71 3.54
C PHE A 184 -26.06 3.65 2.37
N PHE A 185 -25.87 2.75 1.39
CA PHE A 185 -26.67 2.67 0.16
C PHE A 185 -27.63 1.47 0.08
N LEU A 186 -27.89 0.75 1.17
CA LEU A 186 -28.92 -0.29 1.18
C LEU A 186 -30.24 0.26 1.73
N ASN A 187 -31.02 0.92 0.87
CA ASN A 187 -32.46 1.12 1.03
C ASN A 187 -33.18 0.62 -0.22
#